data_AF-A0A2S9FGT3-F1
#
_entry.id   AF-A0A2S9FGT3-F1
#
_cell.length_a   1.000
_cell.length_b   1.000
_cell.length_c   1.000
_cell.angle_alpha   90.00
_cell.angle_beta   90.00
_cell.angle_gamma   90.00
#
_symmetry.space_group_name_H-M   'P 1'
#
loop_
_entity.id
_entity.type
_entity.pdbx_description
1 polymer ?
#
loop_
_entity_poly.entity_id
_entity_poly.type
_entity_poly.pdbx_seq_one_letter_code
_entity_poly.pdbx_strand_id
1 'polypeptide(L)'
;APYDGIDDNAYTNIMAVWVITHAIDALNLLPLPNRLDLMETLGLQSGELDHWDDVSRRMFVPFHDGVISQFEGYGDLADLDWDRLRSQYGNIQRLDRILEAEDDDVNRYKASKQADALMLLYLLSADELRELLARLGYRFTPEQVPEMVDYYLARTSHGSTLSGVVHTWVLARANRDRAMEFFTQALKSDVSDIQGGTTSEGIHLAAMAGTVDLMQRCFTGLETRSNRIILSPYWPESLGVLAIPIHYRGLHLH
;
A
#
# COMPACT_ATOMS: atom_id res chain seq x y z
N ALA A 1 26.26 1.90 6.77
CA ALA A 1 26.90 2.63 5.65
C ALA A 1 25.87 2.75 4.50
N PRO A 2 26.00 3.67 3.53
CA PRO A 2 25.00 3.89 2.46
C PRO A 2 24.68 2.68 1.55
N TYR A 3 25.20 1.49 1.87
CA TYR A 3 25.06 0.25 1.12
C TYR A 3 24.64 -0.96 1.97
N ASP A 4 24.34 -0.79 3.26
CA ASP A 4 23.97 -1.92 4.13
C ASP A 4 22.48 -2.33 4.01
N GLY A 5 21.73 -1.68 3.12
CA GLY A 5 20.29 -1.92 2.98
C GLY A 5 19.50 -1.31 4.14
N ILE A 6 18.28 -1.81 4.33
CA ILE A 6 17.40 -1.47 5.45
C ILE A 6 16.92 -2.75 6.11
N ASP A 7 16.74 -2.71 7.42
CA ASP A 7 16.17 -3.80 8.20
C ASP A 7 14.70 -3.52 8.51
N ASP A 8 13.91 -4.59 8.62
CA ASP A 8 12.52 -4.58 9.09
C ASP A 8 11.61 -3.55 8.39
N ASN A 9 11.63 -3.53 7.05
CA ASN A 9 10.64 -2.78 6.29
C ASN A 9 9.22 -3.24 6.67
N ALA A 10 8.39 -2.32 7.17
CA ALA A 10 7.09 -2.67 7.72
C ALA A 10 6.15 -3.27 6.68
N TYR A 11 6.20 -2.79 5.43
CA TYR A 11 5.43 -3.37 4.33
C TYR A 11 5.82 -4.83 4.12
N THR A 12 7.11 -5.12 4.00
CA THR A 12 7.64 -6.48 3.82
C THR A 12 7.26 -7.39 4.98
N ASN A 13 7.47 -6.96 6.22
CA ASN A 13 7.22 -7.78 7.40
C ASN A 13 5.73 -8.11 7.57
N ILE A 14 4.84 -7.11 7.42
CA ILE A 14 3.40 -7.32 7.55
C ILE A 14 2.86 -8.19 6.41
N MET A 15 3.32 -7.98 5.17
CA MET A 15 2.89 -8.81 4.04
C MET A 15 3.44 -10.23 4.14
N ALA A 16 4.63 -10.45 4.70
CA ALA A 16 5.15 -11.78 4.99
C ALA A 16 4.27 -12.52 6.00
N VAL A 17 3.85 -11.84 7.08
CA VAL A 17 2.90 -12.38 8.06
C VAL A 17 1.56 -12.70 7.38
N TRP A 18 1.04 -11.81 6.54
CA TRP A 18 -0.19 -12.04 5.78
C TRP A 18 -0.09 -13.29 4.89
N VAL A 19 1.02 -13.47 4.16
CA VAL A 19 1.22 -14.66 3.31
C VAL A 19 1.26 -15.93 4.16
N ILE A 20 1.98 -15.90 5.29
CA ILE A 20 2.08 -17.04 6.20
C ILE A 20 0.71 -17.45 6.73
N THR A 21 -0.09 -16.49 7.24
CA THR A 21 -1.42 -16.80 7.78
C THR A 21 -2.34 -17.36 6.70
N HIS A 22 -2.30 -16.80 5.49
CA HIS A 22 -3.11 -17.27 4.37
C HIS A 22 -2.68 -18.64 3.85
N ALA A 23 -1.39 -18.96 3.88
CA ALA A 23 -0.91 -20.29 3.52
C ALA A 23 -1.42 -21.35 4.50
N ILE A 24 -1.37 -21.07 5.80
CA ILE A 24 -1.91 -21.94 6.85
C ILE A 24 -3.42 -22.09 6.70
N ASP A 25 -4.15 -21.00 6.46
CA ASP A 25 -5.60 -21.04 6.23
C ASP A 25 -5.97 -21.85 4.97
N ALA A 26 -5.23 -21.67 3.87
CA ALA A 26 -5.44 -22.41 2.64
C ALA A 26 -5.25 -23.92 2.85
N LEU A 27 -4.19 -24.32 3.56
CA LEU A 27 -3.99 -25.72 3.95
C LEU A 27 -5.15 -26.21 4.82
N ASN A 28 -5.60 -25.39 5.76
CA ASN A 28 -6.71 -25.71 6.67
C ASN A 28 -8.07 -25.89 5.97
N LEU A 29 -8.27 -25.25 4.82
CA LEU A 29 -9.48 -25.40 4.00
C LEU A 29 -9.49 -26.69 3.18
N LEU A 30 -8.34 -27.32 2.95
CA LEU A 30 -8.27 -28.59 2.21
C LEU A 30 -8.81 -29.75 3.06
N PRO A 31 -9.57 -30.69 2.44
CA PRO A 31 -9.85 -31.99 3.04
C PRO A 31 -8.56 -32.67 3.47
N LEU A 32 -8.58 -33.38 4.59
CA LEU A 32 -7.39 -33.98 5.18
C LEU A 32 -6.56 -34.83 4.18
N PRO A 33 -7.15 -35.70 3.33
CA PRO A 33 -6.38 -36.46 2.35
C PRO A 33 -5.59 -35.56 1.38
N ASN A 34 -6.27 -34.58 0.79
CA ASN A 34 -5.65 -33.63 -0.15
C ASN A 34 -4.55 -32.79 0.50
N ARG A 35 -4.74 -32.42 1.78
CA ARG A 35 -3.74 -31.68 2.54
C ARG A 35 -2.47 -32.51 2.74
N LEU A 36 -2.61 -33.77 3.13
CA LEU A 36 -1.47 -34.67 3.35
C LEU A 36 -0.71 -34.91 2.03
N ASP A 37 -1.42 -35.19 0.94
CA ASP A 37 -0.82 -35.38 -0.38
C ASP A 37 -0.04 -34.12 -0.84
N LEU A 38 -0.61 -32.93 -0.61
CA LEU A 38 0.05 -31.67 -0.95
C LEU A 38 1.28 -31.41 -0.08
N MET A 39 1.19 -31.64 1.23
CA MET A 39 2.32 -31.49 2.14
C MET A 39 3.46 -32.44 1.77
N GLU A 40 3.17 -33.70 1.44
CA GLU A 40 4.17 -34.65 0.96
C GLU A 40 4.81 -34.20 -0.36
N THR A 41 3.99 -33.75 -1.32
CA THR A 41 4.48 -33.25 -2.63
C THR A 41 5.41 -32.05 -2.48
N LEU A 42 5.12 -31.14 -1.55
CA LEU A 42 5.95 -29.97 -1.28
C LEU A 42 7.12 -30.25 -0.33
N GLY A 43 7.17 -31.44 0.27
CA GLY A 43 8.14 -31.78 1.32
C GLY A 43 7.95 -30.98 2.61
N LEU A 44 6.74 -30.45 2.84
CA LEU A 44 6.43 -29.56 3.95
C LEU A 44 6.25 -30.35 5.26
N GLN A 45 7.09 -30.05 6.25
CA GLN A 45 7.07 -30.73 7.54
C GLN A 45 6.16 -30.02 8.54
N SER A 46 5.60 -30.74 9.51
CA SER A 46 4.74 -30.14 10.54
C SER A 46 5.49 -29.09 11.38
N GLY A 47 6.78 -29.32 11.67
CA GLY A 47 7.60 -28.36 12.40
C GLY A 47 7.82 -27.03 11.65
N GLU A 48 7.75 -27.04 10.32
CA GLU A 48 7.80 -25.79 9.53
C GLU A 48 6.53 -24.98 9.72
N LEU A 49 5.36 -25.64 9.76
CA LEU A 49 4.09 -24.96 10.04
C LEU A 49 4.05 -24.34 11.44
N ASP A 50 4.59 -25.04 12.44
CA ASP A 50 4.72 -24.50 13.80
C ASP A 50 5.65 -23.29 13.82
N HIS A 51 6.77 -23.34 13.08
CA HIS A 51 7.68 -22.20 12.95
C HIS A 51 7.02 -21.01 12.24
N TRP A 52 6.25 -21.27 11.18
CA TRP A 52 5.49 -20.23 10.49
C TRP A 52 4.47 -19.56 11.42
N ASP A 53 3.75 -20.33 12.23
CA ASP A 53 2.82 -19.76 13.22
C ASP A 53 3.57 -18.88 14.25
N ASP A 54 4.74 -19.31 14.75
CA ASP A 54 5.59 -18.50 15.66
C ASP A 54 6.04 -17.19 14.99
N VAL A 55 6.56 -17.24 13.76
CA VAL A 55 6.98 -16.06 13.00
C VAL A 55 5.80 -15.10 12.81
N SER A 56 4.63 -15.62 12.44
CA SER A 56 3.43 -14.80 12.19
C SER A 56 2.87 -14.09 13.43
N ARG A 57 3.38 -14.41 14.63
CA ARG A 57 2.99 -13.80 15.92
C ARG A 57 4.08 -12.92 16.52
N ARG A 58 5.29 -12.98 15.97
CA ARG A 58 6.49 -12.37 16.57
C ARG A 58 7.31 -11.53 15.61
N MET A 59 6.94 -11.50 14.33
CA MET A 59 7.56 -10.62 13.34
C MET A 59 7.56 -9.17 13.85
N PHE A 60 8.72 -8.53 13.79
CA PHE A 60 8.87 -7.16 14.26
C PHE A 60 8.22 -6.19 13.27
N VAL A 61 7.53 -5.17 13.80
CA VAL A 61 7.03 -4.03 13.02
C VAL A 61 7.50 -2.76 13.70
N PRO A 62 8.31 -1.91 13.03
CA PRO A 62 8.82 -0.69 13.63
C PRO A 62 7.73 0.40 13.69
N PHE A 63 7.76 1.19 14.78
CA PHE A 63 6.90 2.35 14.99
C PHE A 63 7.74 3.55 15.47
N HIS A 64 7.34 4.76 15.11
CA HIS A 64 7.89 6.03 15.63
C HIS A 64 6.75 7.02 15.81
N ASP A 65 6.71 7.73 16.94
CA ASP A 65 5.69 8.74 17.25
C ASP A 65 4.23 8.27 17.03
N GLY A 66 3.96 6.98 17.25
CA GLY A 66 2.65 6.37 17.05
C GLY A 66 2.30 6.02 15.59
N VAL A 67 3.20 6.24 14.64
CA VAL A 67 3.06 5.88 13.22
C VAL A 67 3.87 4.62 12.91
N ILE A 68 3.37 3.75 12.02
CA ILE A 68 4.15 2.62 11.50
C ILE A 68 5.35 3.18 10.74
N SER A 69 6.57 2.88 11.17
CA SER A 69 7.80 3.29 10.48
C SER A 69 7.95 2.55 9.16
N GLN A 70 8.53 3.20 8.14
CA GLN A 70 8.78 2.53 6.86
C GLN A 70 9.76 1.35 7.05
N PHE A 71 10.76 1.53 7.90
CA PHE A 71 11.74 0.53 8.30
C PHE A 71 12.35 0.89 9.67
N GLU A 72 13.15 0.00 10.26
CA GLU A 72 13.80 0.25 11.55
C GLU A 72 14.77 1.44 11.47
N GLY A 73 14.67 2.40 12.39
CA GLY A 73 15.48 3.62 12.38
C GLY A 73 15.00 4.74 11.44
N TYR A 74 13.92 4.53 10.66
CA TYR A 74 13.35 5.59 9.80
C TYR A 74 13.00 6.86 10.58
N GLY A 75 12.49 6.71 11.81
CA GLY A 75 12.13 7.83 12.70
C GLY A 75 13.31 8.72 13.10
N ASP A 76 14.54 8.22 13.00
CA ASP A 76 15.77 8.91 13.40
C ASP A 76 16.39 9.72 12.24
N LEU A 77 15.89 9.54 11.01
CA LEU A 77 16.33 10.30 9.85
C LEU A 77 15.92 11.78 9.96
N ALA A 78 16.65 12.66 9.27
CA ALA A 78 16.35 14.08 9.27
C ALA A 78 15.05 14.37 8.50
N ASP A 79 14.31 15.42 8.89
CA ASP A 79 13.24 15.93 8.04
C ASP A 79 13.83 16.70 6.85
N LEU A 80 13.21 16.54 5.68
CA LEU A 80 13.58 17.22 4.46
C LEU A 80 12.82 18.55 4.33
N ASP A 81 13.49 19.61 3.88
CA ASP A 81 12.85 20.89 3.55
C ASP A 81 12.11 20.81 2.21
N TRP A 82 10.91 20.24 2.24
CA TRP A 82 10.06 20.04 1.06
C TRP A 82 9.64 21.36 0.40
N ASP A 83 9.40 22.41 1.19
CA ASP A 83 8.91 23.69 0.67
C ASP A 83 10.00 24.44 -0.08
N ARG A 84 11.24 24.42 0.42
CA ARG A 84 12.40 24.91 -0.32
C ARG A 84 12.55 24.19 -1.66
N LEU A 85 12.55 22.85 -1.64
CA LEU A 85 12.74 22.05 -2.85
C LEU A 85 11.64 22.30 -3.89
N ARG A 86 10.37 22.34 -3.46
CA ARG A 86 9.24 22.66 -4.35
C ARG A 86 9.34 24.07 -4.94
N SER A 87 9.75 25.05 -4.14
CA SER A 87 9.88 26.44 -4.59
C SER A 87 11.03 26.63 -5.57
N GLN A 88 12.15 25.94 -5.36
CA GLN A 88 13.37 26.06 -6.14
C GLN A 88 13.34 25.27 -7.45
N TYR A 89 12.80 24.05 -7.42
CA TYR A 89 12.85 23.11 -8.56
C TYR A 89 11.50 22.91 -9.25
N GLY A 90 10.38 23.18 -8.57
CA GLY A 90 9.03 22.90 -9.06
C GLY A 90 8.73 21.40 -9.11
N ASN A 91 9.33 20.67 -10.05
CA ASN A 91 9.21 19.22 -10.16
C ASN A 91 10.31 18.52 -9.33
N ILE A 92 9.91 17.83 -8.27
CA ILE A 92 10.79 17.10 -7.35
C ILE A 92 10.71 15.58 -7.47
N GLN A 93 10.10 15.05 -8.54
CA GLN A 93 9.95 13.60 -8.76
C GLN A 93 11.29 12.85 -8.80
N ARG A 94 12.35 13.54 -9.24
CA ARG A 94 13.74 13.05 -9.22
C ARG A 94 14.53 13.60 -8.04
N LEU A 95 13.95 13.45 -6.85
CA LEU A 95 14.54 13.91 -5.59
C LEU A 95 15.97 13.38 -5.38
N ASP A 96 16.23 12.14 -5.82
CA ASP A 96 17.55 11.51 -5.86
C ASP A 96 18.59 12.39 -6.56
N ARG A 97 18.29 12.82 -7.80
CA ARG A 97 19.19 13.64 -8.61
C ARG A 97 19.32 15.07 -8.09
N ILE A 98 18.25 15.60 -7.50
CA ILE A 98 18.24 16.96 -6.94
C ILE A 98 19.21 17.04 -5.76
N LEU A 99 19.10 16.10 -4.81
CA LEU A 99 19.97 16.08 -3.63
C LEU A 99 21.41 15.73 -4.01
N GLU A 100 21.62 14.79 -4.93
CA GLU A 100 22.97 14.47 -5.45
C GLU A 100 23.64 15.72 -6.07
N ALA A 101 22.88 16.54 -6.80
CA ALA A 101 23.39 17.79 -7.37
C ALA A 101 23.69 18.88 -6.32
N GLU A 102 23.14 18.75 -5.11
CA GLU A 102 23.43 19.59 -3.94
C GLU A 102 24.51 18.98 -3.03
N ASP A 103 25.22 17.92 -3.48
CA ASP A 103 26.22 17.16 -2.69
C ASP A 103 25.63 16.53 -1.42
N ASP A 104 24.39 16.05 -1.51
CA ASP A 104 23.62 15.46 -0.43
C ASP A 104 23.02 14.09 -0.81
N ASP A 105 22.53 13.33 0.18
CA ASP A 105 22.00 11.97 0.01
C ASP A 105 20.57 11.85 0.57
N VAL A 106 19.64 11.40 -0.28
CA VAL A 106 18.23 11.17 0.09
C VAL A 106 18.06 10.20 1.26
N ASN A 107 18.98 9.25 1.44
CA ASN A 107 18.93 8.25 2.52
C ASN A 107 19.09 8.85 3.92
N ARG A 108 19.50 10.11 4.02
CA ARG A 108 19.61 10.85 5.29
C ARG A 108 18.27 11.35 5.80
N TYR A 109 17.23 11.32 4.95
CA TYR A 109 15.97 12.00 5.18
C TYR A 109 14.78 11.06 5.27
N LYS A 110 13.76 11.50 6.03
CA LYS A 110 12.41 10.95 6.03
C LYS A 110 11.70 11.28 4.71
N ALA A 111 12.15 10.66 3.62
CA ALA A 111 11.64 10.89 2.28
C ALA A 111 11.39 9.57 1.55
N SER A 112 10.23 9.46 0.91
CA SER A 112 9.84 8.28 0.14
C SER A 112 9.68 8.64 -1.34
N LYS A 113 10.20 7.79 -2.22
CA LYS A 113 10.01 7.96 -3.68
C LYS A 113 8.57 7.68 -4.10
N GLN A 114 7.96 6.70 -3.46
CA GLN A 114 6.61 6.20 -3.74
C GLN A 114 5.98 5.67 -2.46
N ALA A 115 4.71 5.27 -2.52
CA ALA A 115 4.06 4.60 -1.41
C ALA A 115 4.81 3.32 -1.01
N ASP A 116 5.06 3.18 0.29
CA ASP A 116 5.67 2.00 0.91
C ASP A 116 4.81 1.55 2.10
N ALA A 117 4.92 2.20 3.26
CA ALA A 117 4.04 1.91 4.39
C ALA A 117 2.56 2.13 4.03
N LEU A 118 2.26 3.13 3.18
CA LEU A 118 0.89 3.36 2.65
C LEU A 118 0.41 2.25 1.70
N MET A 119 1.29 1.42 1.13
CA MET A 119 0.87 0.26 0.34
C MET A 119 0.09 -0.75 1.17
N LEU A 120 0.37 -0.84 2.48
CA LEU A 120 -0.37 -1.71 3.38
C LEU A 120 -1.86 -1.34 3.38
N LEU A 121 -2.17 -0.04 3.44
CA LEU A 121 -3.53 0.43 3.38
C LEU A 121 -4.15 0.22 1.99
N TYR A 122 -3.37 0.27 0.90
CA TYR A 122 -3.88 -0.03 -0.45
C TYR A 122 -4.25 -1.50 -0.66
N LEU A 123 -3.44 -2.42 -0.13
CA LEU A 123 -3.62 -3.85 -0.30
C LEU A 123 -4.61 -4.45 0.70
N LEU A 124 -4.63 -3.92 1.92
CA LEU A 124 -5.41 -4.45 3.05
C LEU A 124 -6.46 -3.43 3.46
N SER A 125 -7.64 -3.90 3.89
CA SER A 125 -8.54 -3.02 4.61
C SER A 125 -7.93 -2.53 5.93
N ALA A 126 -8.40 -1.39 6.42
CA ALA A 126 -7.94 -0.87 7.71
C ALA A 126 -8.17 -1.89 8.84
N ASP A 127 -9.24 -2.67 8.75
CA ASP A 127 -9.52 -3.75 9.70
C ASP A 127 -8.55 -4.93 9.52
N GLU A 128 -8.27 -5.38 8.29
CA GLU A 128 -7.29 -6.46 8.05
C GLU A 128 -5.89 -6.08 8.56
N LEU A 129 -5.43 -4.85 8.29
CA LEU A 129 -4.16 -4.36 8.81
C LEU A 129 -4.15 -4.36 10.35
N ARG A 130 -5.24 -3.93 10.98
CA ARG A 130 -5.38 -3.95 12.45
C ARG A 130 -5.41 -5.37 13.01
N GLU A 131 -6.03 -6.33 12.33
CA GLU A 131 -6.05 -7.73 12.74
C GLU A 131 -4.65 -8.36 12.67
N LEU A 132 -3.89 -8.10 11.61
CA LEU A 132 -2.49 -8.53 11.48
C LEU A 132 -1.61 -7.93 12.59
N LEU A 133 -1.73 -6.62 12.82
CA LEU A 133 -0.97 -5.94 13.87
C LEU A 133 -1.36 -6.46 15.26
N ALA A 134 -2.64 -6.70 15.51
CA ALA A 134 -3.11 -7.28 16.77
C ALA A 134 -2.58 -8.71 16.97
N ARG A 135 -2.50 -9.52 15.91
CA ARG A 135 -1.89 -10.86 15.95
C ARG A 135 -0.41 -10.80 16.35
N LEU A 136 0.30 -9.76 15.93
CA LEU A 136 1.69 -9.48 16.27
C LEU A 136 1.85 -8.79 17.65
N GLY A 137 0.75 -8.52 18.35
CA GLY A 137 0.76 -7.87 19.67
C GLY A 137 0.81 -6.34 19.65
N TYR A 138 0.67 -5.72 18.48
CA TYR A 138 0.63 -4.27 18.33
C TYR A 138 -0.80 -3.73 18.38
N ARG A 139 -0.97 -2.58 19.03
CA ARG A 139 -2.25 -1.84 19.04
C ARG A 139 -2.21 -0.76 17.97
N PHE A 140 -3.11 -0.86 17.00
CA PHE A 140 -3.33 0.14 15.96
C PHE A 140 -4.81 0.54 15.93
N THR A 141 -5.10 1.80 16.24
CA THR A 141 -6.46 2.32 16.34
C THR A 141 -6.93 2.91 15.00
N PRO A 142 -8.24 2.96 14.74
CA PRO A 142 -8.77 3.56 13.52
C PRO A 142 -8.32 5.00 13.28
N GLU A 143 -8.10 5.77 14.34
CA GLU A 143 -7.67 7.16 14.30
C GLU A 143 -6.22 7.33 13.82
N GLN A 144 -5.37 6.31 14.01
CA GLN A 144 -3.97 6.33 13.54
C GLN A 144 -3.87 6.13 12.01
N VAL A 145 -4.92 5.64 11.35
CA VAL A 145 -4.95 5.49 9.88
C VAL A 145 -4.81 6.85 9.19
N PRO A 146 -5.71 7.84 9.40
CA PRO A 146 -5.56 9.15 8.76
C PRO A 146 -4.26 9.86 9.15
N GLU A 147 -3.78 9.71 10.39
CA GLU A 147 -2.49 10.26 10.82
C GLU A 147 -1.30 9.69 10.03
N MET A 148 -1.28 8.37 9.84
CA MET A 148 -0.28 7.70 9.02
C MET A 148 -0.35 8.14 7.55
N VAL A 149 -1.57 8.30 7.02
CA VAL A 149 -1.80 8.82 5.67
C VAL A 149 -1.20 10.21 5.52
N ASP A 150 -1.61 11.17 6.35
CA ASP A 150 -1.14 12.55 6.28
C ASP A 150 0.39 12.64 6.46
N TYR A 151 0.95 11.82 7.36
CA TYR A 151 2.39 11.76 7.63
C TYR A 151 3.22 11.39 6.39
N TYR A 152 2.85 10.32 5.69
CA TYR A 152 3.58 9.82 4.52
C TYR A 152 3.25 10.60 3.24
N LEU A 153 2.03 11.14 3.11
CA LEU A 153 1.68 12.05 2.02
C LEU A 153 2.58 13.29 2.01
N ALA A 154 2.86 13.86 3.19
CA ALA A 154 3.74 15.02 3.31
C ALA A 154 5.20 14.73 2.93
N ARG A 155 5.61 13.45 2.93
CA ARG A 155 7.00 12.98 2.79
C ARG A 155 7.27 12.19 1.50
N THR A 156 6.36 12.25 0.53
CA THR A 156 6.51 11.51 -0.74
C THR A 156 6.79 12.45 -1.91
N SER A 157 7.84 12.15 -2.69
CA SER A 157 8.23 12.95 -3.86
C SER A 157 7.44 12.64 -5.13
N HIS A 158 6.65 11.55 -5.12
CA HIS A 158 5.85 11.06 -6.24
C HIS A 158 6.65 10.75 -7.51
N GLY A 159 7.89 10.26 -7.36
CA GLY A 159 8.79 9.88 -8.46
C GLY A 159 8.38 8.64 -9.27
N SER A 160 7.14 8.17 -9.11
CA SER A 160 6.58 6.98 -9.74
C SER A 160 5.10 7.19 -10.00
N THR A 161 4.61 6.85 -11.19
CA THR A 161 3.17 6.93 -11.54
C THR A 161 2.30 6.06 -10.61
N LEU A 162 2.84 4.92 -10.16
CA LEU A 162 2.17 4.03 -9.20
C LEU A 162 1.92 4.71 -7.85
N SER A 163 2.80 5.63 -7.44
CA SER A 163 2.59 6.42 -6.22
C SER A 163 1.30 7.23 -6.32
N GLY A 164 0.99 7.80 -7.48
CA GLY A 164 -0.25 8.56 -7.69
C GLY A 164 -1.51 7.71 -7.47
N VAL A 165 -1.54 6.49 -8.01
CA VAL A 165 -2.67 5.55 -7.82
C VAL A 165 -2.86 5.21 -6.35
N VAL A 166 -1.79 4.85 -5.66
CA VAL A 166 -1.85 4.41 -4.26
C VAL A 166 -2.26 5.57 -3.36
N HIS A 167 -1.69 6.75 -3.57
CA HIS A 167 -2.05 7.94 -2.80
C HIS A 167 -3.51 8.33 -3.07
N THR A 168 -3.98 8.23 -4.32
CA THR A 168 -5.40 8.41 -4.65
C THR A 168 -6.27 7.47 -3.85
N TRP A 169 -5.92 6.17 -3.83
CA TRP A 169 -6.73 5.14 -3.20
C TRP A 169 -6.77 5.32 -1.68
N VAL A 170 -5.60 5.57 -1.08
CA VAL A 170 -5.46 5.75 0.36
C VAL A 170 -6.19 7.01 0.82
N LEU A 171 -6.07 8.12 0.08
CA LEU A 171 -6.89 9.31 0.29
C LEU A 171 -8.37 9.04 0.08
N ALA A 172 -8.74 8.27 -0.94
CA ALA A 172 -10.14 7.93 -1.17
C ALA A 172 -10.77 7.05 -0.08
N ARG A 173 -9.98 6.42 0.81
CA ARG A 173 -10.48 5.78 2.02
C ARG A 173 -10.35 6.65 3.28
N ALA A 174 -9.27 7.44 3.41
CA ALA A 174 -8.98 8.23 4.61
C ALA A 174 -9.49 9.69 4.56
N ASN A 175 -9.47 10.33 3.39
CA ASN A 175 -9.88 11.72 3.14
C ASN A 175 -10.60 11.82 1.79
N ARG A 176 -11.84 11.34 1.80
CA ARG A 176 -12.58 11.00 0.59
C ARG A 176 -12.88 12.22 -0.31
N ASP A 177 -12.97 13.42 0.26
CA ASP A 177 -13.22 14.66 -0.50
C ASP A 177 -12.06 14.99 -1.47
N ARG A 178 -10.82 14.62 -1.13
CA ARG A 178 -9.62 14.89 -1.94
C ARG A 178 -9.36 13.82 -3.00
N ALA A 179 -10.01 12.66 -2.91
CA ALA A 179 -9.85 11.52 -3.81
C ALA A 179 -9.92 11.87 -5.30
N MET A 180 -10.85 12.76 -5.65
CA MET A 180 -11.14 13.08 -7.05
C MET A 180 -10.04 13.88 -7.73
N GLU A 181 -9.30 14.69 -6.98
CA GLU A 181 -8.16 15.45 -7.51
C GLU A 181 -7.07 14.48 -7.98
N PHE A 182 -6.70 13.54 -7.12
CA PHE A 182 -5.67 12.55 -7.42
C PHE A 182 -6.15 11.53 -8.48
N PHE A 183 -7.42 11.11 -8.45
CA PHE A 183 -7.99 10.26 -9.50
C PHE A 183 -7.91 10.94 -10.87
N THR A 184 -8.24 12.22 -10.94
CA THR A 184 -8.15 12.99 -12.19
C THR A 184 -6.71 13.10 -12.68
N GLN A 185 -5.74 13.29 -11.77
CA GLN A 185 -4.31 13.29 -12.12
C GLN A 185 -3.86 11.93 -12.64
N ALA A 186 -4.22 10.83 -11.97
CA ALA A 186 -3.89 9.48 -12.39
C ALA A 186 -4.49 9.15 -13.78
N LEU A 187 -5.75 9.52 -14.01
CA LEU A 187 -6.45 9.31 -15.28
C LEU A 187 -5.81 10.08 -16.45
N LYS A 188 -5.30 11.29 -16.18
CA LYS A 188 -4.67 12.16 -17.18
C LYS A 188 -3.17 11.88 -17.37
N SER A 189 -2.57 10.99 -16.57
CA SER A 189 -1.12 10.78 -16.55
C SER A 189 -0.51 10.52 -17.94
N ASP A 190 -1.02 9.50 -18.65
CA ASP A 190 -0.60 9.18 -20.02
C ASP A 190 -1.25 10.09 -21.07
N VAL A 191 -2.56 10.39 -20.92
CA VAL A 191 -3.31 11.15 -21.94
C VAL A 191 -2.80 12.59 -22.09
N SER A 192 -2.31 13.19 -21.00
CA SER A 192 -1.80 14.56 -20.96
C SER A 192 -0.30 14.64 -20.74
N ASP A 193 0.43 13.51 -20.79
CA ASP A 193 1.87 13.39 -20.56
C ASP A 193 2.37 14.16 -19.33
N ILE A 194 1.70 13.97 -18.18
CA ILE A 194 1.93 14.77 -16.97
C ILE A 194 3.37 14.61 -16.42
N GLN A 195 4.00 13.46 -16.66
CA GLN A 195 5.38 13.20 -16.23
C GLN A 195 6.44 13.77 -17.19
N GLY A 196 6.05 14.20 -18.39
CA GLY A 196 6.90 14.82 -19.39
C GLY A 196 7.85 13.84 -20.07
N GLY A 197 7.55 13.48 -21.31
CA GLY A 197 8.44 12.73 -22.21
C GLY A 197 8.50 11.21 -21.97
N THR A 198 7.91 10.71 -20.88
CA THR A 198 7.90 9.27 -20.57
C THR A 198 6.81 8.52 -21.31
N THR A 199 5.69 9.17 -21.66
CA THR A 199 4.59 8.51 -22.41
C THR A 199 5.05 8.08 -23.80
N SER A 200 5.96 8.84 -24.43
CA SER A 200 6.57 8.44 -25.70
C SER A 200 7.48 7.21 -25.61
N GLU A 201 7.94 6.87 -24.40
CA GLU A 201 8.74 5.66 -24.15
C GLU A 201 7.84 4.43 -23.88
N GLY A 202 6.57 4.65 -23.53
CA GLY A 202 5.54 3.63 -23.35
C GLY A 202 4.39 4.11 -22.47
N ILE A 203 3.21 3.51 -22.64
CA ILE A 203 2.06 3.77 -21.75
C ILE A 203 2.30 3.19 -20.35
N HIS A 204 1.85 3.88 -19.31
CA HIS A 204 2.01 3.44 -17.93
C HIS A 204 0.88 2.46 -17.55
N LEU A 205 0.99 1.22 -18.01
CA LEU A 205 -0.03 0.17 -17.79
C LEU A 205 -0.45 0.01 -16.33
N ALA A 206 0.48 0.11 -15.37
CA ALA A 206 0.16 0.03 -13.95
C ALA A 206 -0.73 1.20 -13.48
N ALA A 207 -0.50 2.41 -14.00
CA ALA A 207 -1.33 3.56 -13.71
C ALA A 207 -2.72 3.42 -14.35
N MET A 208 -2.79 2.94 -15.59
CA MET A 208 -4.05 2.68 -16.29
C MET A 208 -4.89 1.59 -15.61
N ALA A 209 -4.27 0.48 -15.20
CA ALA A 209 -4.96 -0.56 -14.44
C ALA A 209 -5.42 -0.03 -13.07
N GLY A 210 -4.56 0.76 -12.42
CA GLY A 210 -4.84 1.41 -11.14
C GLY A 210 -6.04 2.36 -11.18
N THR A 211 -6.27 3.08 -12.28
CA THR A 211 -7.45 3.97 -12.39
C THR A 211 -8.75 3.20 -12.56
N VAL A 212 -8.76 2.09 -13.29
CA VAL A 212 -9.92 1.18 -13.36
C VAL A 212 -10.19 0.58 -11.97
N ASP A 213 -9.14 0.14 -11.29
CA ASP A 213 -9.21 -0.42 -9.95
C ASP A 213 -9.74 0.57 -8.91
N LEU A 214 -9.34 1.84 -8.98
CA LEU A 214 -9.89 2.93 -8.17
C LEU A 214 -11.41 3.08 -8.34
N MET A 215 -11.90 2.96 -9.58
CA MET A 215 -13.35 2.98 -9.83
C MET A 215 -14.06 1.77 -9.25
N GLN A 216 -13.47 0.58 -9.37
CA GLN A 216 -14.12 -0.68 -9.01
C GLN A 216 -14.05 -1.01 -7.52
N ARG A 217 -12.92 -0.78 -6.86
CA ARG A 217 -12.70 -1.10 -5.44
C ARG A 217 -12.79 0.11 -4.54
N CYS A 218 -12.23 1.24 -4.96
CA CYS A 218 -12.09 2.37 -4.06
C CYS A 218 -13.38 3.16 -3.90
N PHE A 219 -13.97 3.65 -4.99
CA PHE A 219 -15.20 4.46 -4.94
C PHE A 219 -16.45 3.65 -4.57
N THR A 220 -16.45 2.34 -4.78
CA THR A 220 -17.51 1.44 -4.29
C THR A 220 -17.29 1.02 -2.83
N GLY A 221 -16.06 1.17 -2.32
CA GLY A 221 -15.61 0.54 -1.08
C GLY A 221 -15.73 -0.98 -1.11
N LEU A 222 -15.62 -1.61 -2.29
CA LEU A 222 -15.78 -3.04 -2.48
C LEU A 222 -14.65 -3.82 -1.80
N GLU A 223 -15.06 -4.70 -0.90
CA GLU A 223 -14.18 -5.61 -0.16
C GLU A 223 -14.81 -7.00 -0.07
N THR A 224 -13.98 -8.04 -0.13
CA THR A 224 -14.41 -9.41 0.13
C THR A 224 -13.79 -9.90 1.42
N ARG A 225 -14.60 -10.06 2.47
CA ARG A 225 -14.12 -10.48 3.79
C ARG A 225 -15.07 -11.48 4.43
N SER A 226 -14.52 -12.49 5.09
CA SER A 226 -15.28 -13.51 5.85
C SER A 226 -16.48 -14.08 5.09
N ASN A 227 -16.26 -14.50 3.83
CA ASN A 227 -17.28 -15.08 2.95
C ASN A 227 -18.43 -14.12 2.55
N ARG A 228 -18.20 -12.80 2.60
CA ARG A 228 -19.18 -11.76 2.25
C ARG A 228 -18.58 -10.73 1.30
N ILE A 229 -19.45 -10.03 0.58
CA ILE A 229 -19.13 -8.77 -0.09
C ILE A 229 -19.53 -7.63 0.86
N ILE A 230 -18.64 -6.65 1.00
CA ILE A 230 -18.86 -5.41 1.73
C ILE A 230 -18.77 -4.27 0.71
N LEU A 231 -19.70 -3.32 0.78
CA LEU A 231 -19.70 -2.10 -0.01
C LEU A 231 -19.74 -0.90 0.95
N SER A 232 -18.94 0.12 0.66
CA SER A 232 -18.94 1.39 1.38
C SER A 232 -18.76 2.52 0.37
N PRO A 233 -19.75 2.71 -0.53
CA PRO A 233 -19.58 3.59 -1.67
C PRO A 233 -19.38 5.02 -1.24
N TYR A 234 -18.48 5.69 -1.96
CA TYR A 234 -18.27 7.12 -1.89
C TYR A 234 -17.99 7.61 -3.30
N TRP A 235 -19.05 8.07 -3.95
CA TRP A 235 -19.02 8.52 -5.33
C TRP A 235 -19.54 9.95 -5.38
N PRO A 236 -18.86 10.90 -6.04
CA PRO A 236 -19.34 12.27 -6.13
C PRO A 236 -20.66 12.35 -6.88
N GLU A 237 -21.67 12.96 -6.26
CA GLU A 237 -22.99 13.16 -6.88
C GLU A 237 -22.90 13.91 -8.21
N SER A 238 -21.94 14.83 -8.34
CA SER A 238 -21.69 15.62 -9.55
C SER A 238 -21.32 14.80 -10.79
N LEU A 239 -20.88 13.55 -10.62
CA LEU A 239 -20.50 12.65 -11.70
C LEU A 239 -21.63 11.70 -12.12
N GLY A 240 -22.82 11.83 -11.53
CA GLY A 240 -24.00 11.04 -11.88
C GLY A 240 -23.98 9.64 -11.26
N VAL A 241 -24.57 8.66 -11.95
CA VAL A 241 -24.71 7.29 -11.43
C VAL A 241 -23.51 6.44 -11.83
N LEU A 242 -22.85 5.83 -10.85
CA LEU A 242 -21.89 4.75 -11.07
C LEU A 242 -22.60 3.39 -10.96
N ALA A 243 -22.60 2.62 -12.05
CA ALA A 243 -23.14 1.27 -12.10
C ALA A 243 -22.04 0.28 -12.51
N ILE A 244 -21.82 -0.76 -11.70
CA ILE A 244 -20.79 -1.78 -11.94
C ILE A 244 -21.38 -3.16 -11.67
N PRO A 245 -21.42 -4.07 -12.66
CA PRO A 245 -21.84 -5.44 -12.42
C PRO A 245 -20.78 -6.18 -11.59
N ILE A 246 -21.21 -6.96 -10.60
CA ILE A 246 -20.31 -7.74 -9.73
C ILE A 246 -20.64 -9.22 -9.88
N HIS A 247 -19.63 -10.03 -10.21
CA HIS A 247 -19.71 -11.48 -10.15
C HIS A 247 -19.05 -11.99 -8.87
N TYR A 248 -19.83 -12.63 -8.00
CA TYR A 248 -19.33 -13.17 -6.74
C TYR A 248 -19.89 -14.55 -6.47
N ARG A 249 -18.99 -15.54 -6.38
CA ARG A 249 -19.33 -16.95 -6.08
C ARG A 249 -20.42 -17.52 -7.01
N GLY A 250 -20.32 -17.19 -8.30
CA GLY A 250 -21.28 -17.62 -9.32
C GLY A 250 -22.59 -16.83 -9.36
N LEU A 251 -22.77 -15.83 -8.48
CA LEU A 251 -23.90 -14.90 -8.51
C LEU A 251 -23.52 -13.64 -9.29
N HIS A 252 -24.48 -13.11 -10.06
CA HIS A 252 -24.36 -11.84 -10.77
C HIS A 252 -25.21 -10.80 -10.07
N LEU A 253 -24.58 -9.71 -9.63
CA LEU A 253 -25.21 -8.54 -9.04
C LEU A 253 -25.22 -7.42 -10.09
N HIS A 254 -26.38 -6.84 -10.33
CA HIS A 254 -26.61 -5.74 -11.27
C HIS A 254 -26.80 -4.41 -10.54
#